data_AF-R9KL39-F1
#
_entry.id   AF-R9KL39-F1
#
_cell.length_a   1.000
_cell.length_b   1.000
_cell.length_c   1.000
_cell.angle_alpha   90.00
_cell.angle_beta   90.00
_cell.angle_gamma   90.00
#
_symmetry.space_group_name_H-M   'P 1'
#
loop_
_entity.id
_entity.type
_entity.pdbx_description
1 polymer ?
#
loop_
_entity_poly.entity_id
_entity_poly.type
_entity_poly.pdbx_seq_one_letter_code
_entity_poly.pdbx_strand_id
1 'polypeptide(L)'
;MFEVVGIFKDNLNLGLQYAFLINLGFKYEKSNGINGMSGYVKSINHNEIEVLWITVNPQERKVHLYNEWDFGGELWQREYGIPQDVLESESEFVDWLDEMIGGD
;
A
#
# COMPACT_ATOMS: atom_id res chain seq x y z
N MET A 1 -34.74 -8.16 1.60
CA MET A 1 -34.13 -8.93 2.71
C MET A 1 -32.69 -8.43 2.79
N PHE A 2 -32.39 -7.55 3.73
CA PHE A 2 -31.05 -6.98 3.88
C PHE A 2 -30.27 -7.92 4.82
N GLU A 3 -29.26 -8.61 4.28
CA GLU A 3 -28.30 -9.32 5.11
C GLU A 3 -27.51 -8.27 5.89
N VAL A 4 -27.71 -8.24 7.21
CA VAL A 4 -26.83 -7.49 8.12
C VAL A 4 -25.53 -8.29 8.19
N VAL A 5 -24.63 -8.03 7.25
CA VAL A 5 -23.25 -8.52 7.35
C VAL A 5 -22.61 -7.76 8.51
N GLY A 6 -22.22 -8.50 9.55
CA GLY A 6 -21.70 -7.90 10.78
C GLY A 6 -20.27 -7.40 10.61
N ILE A 7 -19.93 -6.34 11.34
CA ILE A 7 -18.61 -5.67 11.36
C ILE A 7 -17.42 -6.66 11.40
N PHE A 8 -17.56 -7.79 12.12
CA PHE A 8 -16.54 -8.84 12.17
C PHE A 8 -16.35 -9.59 10.85
N LYS A 9 -17.43 -9.89 10.12
CA LYS A 9 -17.38 -10.54 8.81
C LYS A 9 -16.83 -9.58 7.75
N ASP A 10 -17.15 -8.29 7.84
CA ASP A 10 -16.60 -7.26 6.95
C ASP A 10 -15.09 -7.12 7.14
N ASN A 11 -14.61 -7.13 8.38
CA ASN A 11 -13.18 -7.13 8.68
C ASN A 11 -12.48 -8.43 8.23
N LEU A 12 -13.14 -9.59 8.35
CA LEU A 12 -12.59 -10.85 7.86
C LEU A 12 -12.48 -10.85 6.33
N ASN A 13 -13.50 -10.35 5.64
CA ASN A 13 -13.52 -10.23 4.18
C ASN A 13 -12.47 -9.23 3.68
N LEU A 14 -12.28 -8.08 4.33
CA LEU A 14 -11.23 -7.12 3.99
C LEU A 14 -9.82 -7.71 4.18
N GLY A 15 -9.61 -8.47 5.27
CA GLY A 15 -8.34 -9.17 5.51
C GLY A 15 -8.05 -10.28 4.50
N LEU A 16 -9.10 -10.93 3.97
CA LEU A 16 -9.00 -11.94 2.90
C LEU A 16 -8.82 -11.31 1.51
N GLN A 17 -9.55 -10.22 1.23
CA GLN A 17 -9.55 -9.54 -0.07
C GLN A 17 -8.19 -8.95 -0.43
N TYR A 18 -7.44 -8.48 0.57
CA TYR A 18 -6.09 -7.93 0.39
C TYR A 18 -5.00 -8.80 1.00
N ALA A 19 -5.27 -10.10 1.17
CA ALA A 19 -4.27 -11.06 1.66
C ALA A 19 -3.01 -11.07 0.78
N PHE A 20 -3.13 -10.73 -0.51
CA PHE A 20 -2.00 -10.62 -1.41
C PHE A 20 -0.98 -9.55 -0.97
N LEU A 21 -1.42 -8.43 -0.37
CA LEU A 21 -0.49 -7.41 0.15
C LEU A 21 0.40 -7.99 1.25
N ILE A 22 -0.15 -8.87 2.09
CA ILE A 22 0.62 -9.58 3.11
C ILE A 22 1.61 -10.56 2.45
N ASN A 23 1.19 -11.28 1.41
CA ASN A 23 2.06 -12.18 0.65
C ASN A 23 3.23 -11.43 -0.02
N LEU A 24 2.97 -10.21 -0.50
CA LEU A 24 3.98 -9.30 -1.05
C LEU A 24 4.90 -8.69 0.03
N GLY A 25 4.68 -9.02 1.30
CA GLY A 25 5.51 -8.60 2.43
C GLY A 25 5.12 -7.27 3.06
N PHE A 26 3.97 -6.70 2.71
CA PHE A 26 3.46 -5.53 3.41
C PHE A 26 2.94 -5.91 4.80
N LYS A 27 3.09 -4.99 5.74
CA LYS A 27 2.57 -5.10 7.10
C LYS A 27 1.49 -4.05 7.31
N TYR A 28 0.35 -4.46 7.85
CA TYR A 28 -0.70 -3.50 8.16
C TYR A 28 -0.30 -2.68 9.38
N GLU A 29 -0.24 -1.36 9.21
CA GLU A 29 0.04 -0.41 10.28
C GLU A 29 -1.15 0.54 10.46
N LYS A 30 -1.58 0.68 11.71
CA LYS A 30 -2.66 1.59 12.09
C LYS A 30 -2.03 2.90 12.58
N SER A 31 -2.30 3.99 11.86
CA SER A 31 -1.89 5.36 12.24
C SER A 31 -0.39 5.59 12.42
N ASN A 32 0.45 4.69 11.90
CA ASN A 32 1.92 4.76 11.96
C ASN A 32 2.59 4.60 10.58
N GLY A 33 1.82 4.49 9.50
CA GLY A 33 2.38 4.59 8.15
C GLY A 33 2.98 5.98 7.91
N ILE A 34 3.65 6.15 6.77
CA ILE A 34 4.21 7.45 6.39
C ILE A 34 3.09 8.51 6.46
N ASN A 35 3.41 9.66 7.05
CA ASN A 35 2.49 10.78 7.24
C ASN A 35 1.22 10.47 8.07
N GLY A 36 1.25 9.45 8.95
CA GLY A 36 0.17 9.14 9.89
C GLY A 36 -1.01 8.39 9.26
N MET A 37 -0.85 7.87 8.05
CA MET A 37 -1.87 7.12 7.34
C MET A 37 -1.93 5.66 7.83
N SER A 38 -3.15 5.10 7.82
CA SER A 38 -3.35 3.68 8.08
C SER A 38 -3.34 2.92 6.77
N GLY A 39 -2.63 1.80 6.72
CA GLY A 39 -2.52 1.03 5.49
C GLY A 39 -1.51 -0.11 5.61
N TYR A 40 -1.33 -0.81 4.50
CA TYR A 40 -0.30 -1.81 4.31
C TYR A 40 1.00 -1.10 3.94
N VAL A 41 2.01 -1.23 4.79
CA VAL A 41 3.30 -0.55 4.66
C VAL A 41 4.39 -1.54 4.29
N LYS A 42 5.23 -1.17 3.33
CA LYS A 42 6.46 -1.88 2.97
C LYS A 42 7.54 -0.85 2.66
N SER A 43 8.76 -1.09 3.13
CA SER A 43 9.95 -0.37 2.70
C SER A 43 10.80 -1.23 1.77
N ILE A 44 11.43 -0.59 0.81
CA ILE A 44 12.35 -1.18 -0.14
C ILE A 44 13.59 -0.29 -0.15
N ASN A 45 14.76 -0.90 0.05
CA ASN A 45 16.02 -0.18 -0.11
C ASN A 45 16.27 0.00 -1.60
N HIS A 46 16.36 1.26 -2.03
CA HIS A 46 16.73 1.64 -3.37
C HIS A 46 18.21 2.08 -3.34
N ASN A 47 19.08 1.26 -3.91
CA ASN A 47 20.54 1.37 -3.77
C ASN A 47 21.00 1.27 -2.29
N GLU A 48 22.26 1.59 -2.02
CA GLU A 48 22.85 1.49 -0.66
C GLU A 48 22.46 2.66 0.27
N ILE A 49 21.75 3.67 -0.22
CA ILE A 49 21.56 4.93 0.51
C ILE A 49 20.14 5.49 0.48
N GLU A 50 19.20 4.94 -0.31
CA GLU A 50 17.81 5.42 -0.35
C GLU A 50 16.85 4.35 0.19
N VAL A 51 15.79 4.79 0.84
CA VAL A 51 14.69 3.96 1.32
C VAL A 51 13.41 4.50 0.73
N LEU A 52 12.79 3.70 -0.13
CA LEU A 52 11.44 3.95 -0.60
C LEU A 52 10.48 3.26 0.37
N TRP A 53 9.56 4.02 0.94
CA TRP A 53 8.41 3.40 1.58
C TRP A 53 7.09 3.63 0.86
N ILE A 54 6.31 2.56 0.92
CA ILE A 54 5.10 2.34 0.14
C ILE A 54 4.00 2.09 1.16
N THR A 55 3.00 2.96 1.18
CA THR A 55 1.81 2.81 2.01
C THR A 55 0.60 2.64 1.11
N VAL A 56 -0.02 1.46 1.14
CA VAL A 56 -1.20 1.11 0.37
C VAL A 56 -2.41 1.18 1.29
N ASN A 57 -3.39 2.02 0.97
CA ASN A 57 -4.69 2.06 1.61
C ASN A 57 -5.76 1.58 0.62
N PRO A 58 -6.13 0.29 0.65
CA PRO A 58 -7.12 -0.26 -0.28
C PRO A 58 -8.53 0.28 -0.07
N GLN A 59 -8.86 0.75 1.14
CA GLN A 59 -10.19 1.31 1.43
C GLN A 59 -10.38 2.66 0.74
N GLU A 60 -9.34 3.48 0.73
CA GLU A 60 -9.33 4.76 0.01
C GLU A 60 -8.88 4.62 -1.45
N ARG A 61 -8.40 3.43 -1.83
CA ARG A 61 -7.75 3.14 -3.12
C ARG A 61 -6.62 4.12 -3.39
N LYS A 62 -5.70 4.24 -2.44
CA LYS A 62 -4.54 5.12 -2.51
C LYS A 62 -3.24 4.39 -2.27
N VAL A 63 -2.20 4.77 -3.00
CA VAL A 63 -0.81 4.47 -2.67
C VAL A 63 -0.05 5.76 -2.42
N HIS A 64 0.71 5.78 -1.33
CA HIS A 64 1.65 6.83 -1.02
C HIS A 64 3.05 6.26 -1.12
N LEU A 65 3.87 6.94 -1.91
CA LEU A 65 5.28 6.66 -2.09
C LEU A 65 6.07 7.79 -1.45
N TYR A 66 7.01 7.46 -0.59
CA TYR A 66 7.90 8.42 0.05
C TYR A 66 9.31 7.86 0.01
N ASN A 67 10.16 8.54 -0.74
CA ASN A 67 11.57 8.20 -0.86
C ASN A 67 12.38 9.14 0.01
N GLU A 68 13.29 8.57 0.77
CA GLU A 68 14.21 9.31 1.63
C GLU A 68 15.61 8.71 1.59
N TRP A 69 16.58 9.48 2.07
CA TRP A 69 17.89 8.91 2.39
C TRP A 69 17.81 7.99 3.60
N ASP A 70 18.64 6.94 3.65
CA ASP A 70 18.73 6.01 4.79
C ASP A 70 19.19 6.71 6.09
N PHE A 71 19.91 7.82 5.96
CA PHE A 71 20.28 8.71 7.08
C PHE A 71 19.23 9.79 7.39
N GLY A 72 18.07 9.71 6.75
CA GLY A 72 16.95 10.63 6.85
C GLY A 72 17.05 11.80 5.86
N GLY A 73 15.87 12.29 5.46
CA GLY A 73 15.70 13.43 4.56
C GLY A 73 14.92 13.06 3.32
N GLU A 74 13.78 13.71 3.11
CA GLU A 74 12.89 13.50 1.95
C GLU A 74 13.64 13.79 0.64
N LEU A 75 13.62 12.81 -0.26
CA LEU A 75 14.01 12.96 -1.65
C LEU A 75 12.82 13.41 -2.49
N TRP A 76 11.72 12.68 -2.35
CA TRP A 76 10.46 12.98 -3.02
C TRP A 76 9.30 12.21 -2.37
N GLN A 77 8.08 12.69 -2.62
CA GLN A 77 6.86 11.98 -2.25
C GLN A 77 5.80 12.08 -3.36
N ARG A 78 5.02 11.02 -3.54
CA ARG A 78 3.97 10.92 -4.57
C ARG A 78 2.76 10.18 -4.03
N GLU A 79 1.58 10.54 -4.52
CA GLU A 79 0.30 9.86 -4.20
C GLU A 79 -0.40 9.49 -5.49
N TYR A 80 -0.90 8.25 -5.55
CA TYR A 80 -1.62 7.71 -6.70
C TYR A 80 -2.94 7.10 -6.27
N GLY A 81 -3.98 7.30 -7.10
CA GLY A 81 -5.24 6.56 -6.97
C GLY A 81 -5.11 5.20 -7.63
N ILE A 82 -5.47 4.15 -6.89
CA ILE A 82 -5.43 2.77 -7.38
C ILE A 82 -6.71 2.51 -8.19
N PRO A 83 -6.59 2.07 -9.47
CA PRO A 83 -7.73 1.58 -10.21
C PRO A 83 -8.42 0.40 -9.50
N GLN A 84 -9.73 0.25 -9.67
CA GLN A 84 -10.51 -0.78 -8.97
C GLN A 84 -10.09 -2.20 -9.39
N ASP A 85 -9.92 -2.38 -10.69
CA ASP A 85 -9.44 -3.59 -11.36
C ASP A 85 -8.07 -4.03 -10.84
N VAL A 86 -7.16 -3.07 -10.65
CA VAL A 86 -5.81 -3.31 -10.14
C VAL A 86 -5.82 -3.90 -8.72
N LEU A 87 -6.80 -3.57 -7.87
CA LEU A 87 -6.92 -4.16 -6.52
C LEU A 87 -7.53 -5.56 -6.49
N GLU A 88 -8.09 -6.04 -7.60
CA GLU A 88 -8.74 -7.35 -7.71
C GLU A 88 -7.77 -8.45 -8.17
N SER A 89 -6.56 -8.07 -8.62
CA SER A 89 -5.54 -8.97 -9.14
C SER A 89 -4.15 -8.65 -8.59
N GLU A 90 -3.52 -9.63 -7.93
CA GLU A 90 -2.15 -9.46 -7.38
C GLU A 90 -1.13 -9.11 -8.47
N SER A 91 -1.21 -9.74 -9.64
CA SER A 91 -0.28 -9.46 -10.73
C SER A 91 -0.49 -8.06 -11.31
N GLU A 92 -1.74 -7.65 -11.53
CA GLU A 92 -2.02 -6.30 -12.04
C GLU A 92 -1.63 -5.23 -11.02
N PHE A 93 -1.81 -5.51 -9.72
CA PHE A 93 -1.31 -4.64 -8.66
C PHE A 93 0.20 -4.46 -8.71
N VAL A 94 0.95 -5.55 -8.87
CA VAL A 94 2.42 -5.50 -8.93
C VAL A 94 2.88 -4.74 -10.17
N ASP A 95 2.34 -5.08 -11.34
CA ASP A 95 2.70 -4.41 -12.61
C ASP A 95 2.41 -2.90 -12.54
N TRP A 96 1.23 -2.53 -12.03
CA TRP A 96 0.84 -1.13 -11.85
C TRP A 96 1.74 -0.41 -10.83
N LEU A 97 2.06 -1.05 -9.71
CA LEU A 97 2.91 -0.43 -8.68
C LEU A 97 4.34 -0.20 -9.19
N ASP A 98 4.89 -1.15 -9.94
CA ASP A 98 6.20 -1.02 -10.58
C ASP A 98 6.22 0.14 -11.58
N GLU A 99 5.16 0.33 -12.37
CA GLU A 99 5.01 1.49 -13.26
C GLU A 99 4.97 2.83 -12.49
N MET A 100 4.25 2.90 -11.36
CA MET A 100 4.17 4.13 -10.57
C MET A 100 5.50 4.47 -9.88
N ILE A 101 6.29 3.46 -9.50
CA ILE A 101 7.62 3.63 -8.90
C ILE A 101 8.65 4.01 -9.97
N GLY A 102 8.63 3.34 -11.13
CA GLY A 102 9.60 3.52 -12.22
C GLY A 102 9.29 4.68 -13.17
N GLY A 103 8.09 5.27 -13.09
CA GLY A 103 7.71 6.41 -13.92
C GLY A 103 8.47 7.68 -13.52
N ASP A 104 9.32 8.16 -14.42
CA ASP A 104 10.04 9.45 -14.32
C ASP A 104 9.09 10.64 -14.04
#